data_AF-G2GFE0-F1
#
_entry.id   AF-G2GFE0-F1
#
_cell.length_a   1.000
_cell.length_b   1.000
_cell.length_c   1.000
_cell.angle_alpha   90.00
_cell.angle_beta   90.00
_cell.angle_gamma   90.00
#
_symmetry.space_group_name_H-M   'P 1'
#
loop_
_entity.id
_entity.type
_entity.pdbx_description
1 polymer ?
#
loop_
_entity_poly.entity_id
_entity_poly.type
_entity_poly.pdbx_seq_one_letter_code
_entity_poly.pdbx_strand_id
1 'polypeptide(L)'
;MGELVGQAGEQLSRLVRLEVGLATAELAEKGRRAGRGGGLLGAAGAVAYAGVLFLAGTATAALSLTLPVWAAALIVTAVLFAAAGVLAAAGRAQLRDAAPPTPAEALGSVRTDVEEIKERAHR
;
A
#
# COMPACT_ATOMS: atom_id res chain seq x y z
N MET A 1 -14.71 -22.82 48.51
CA MET A 1 -13.57 -22.43 47.65
C MET A 1 -13.71 -22.92 46.21
N GLY A 2 -14.21 -24.14 45.94
CA GLY A 2 -14.39 -24.66 44.57
C GLY A 2 -15.42 -23.90 43.69
N GLU A 3 -16.55 -23.46 44.26
CA GLU A 3 -17.59 -22.75 43.50
C GLU A 3 -17.16 -21.37 42.97
N LEU A 4 -16.39 -20.60 43.75
CA LEU A 4 -15.91 -19.27 43.35
C LEU A 4 -14.87 -19.36 42.23
N VAL A 5 -14.01 -20.39 42.26
CA VAL A 5 -13.04 -20.65 41.19
C VAL A 5 -13.76 -21.10 39.91
N GLY A 6 -14.84 -21.89 40.03
CA GLY A 6 -15.71 -22.26 38.91
C GLY A 6 -16.39 -21.05 38.26
N GLN A 7 -16.98 -20.16 39.06
CA GLN A 7 -17.64 -18.93 38.58
C GLN A 7 -16.64 -17.96 37.93
N ALA A 8 -15.46 -17.76 38.51
CA ALA A 8 -14.43 -16.90 37.94
C ALA A 8 -13.92 -17.45 36.58
N GLY A 9 -13.71 -18.77 36.47
CA GLY A 9 -13.34 -19.40 35.20
C GLY A 9 -14.43 -19.27 34.13
N GLU A 10 -15.70 -19.36 34.54
CA GLU A 10 -16.85 -19.20 33.64
C GLU A 10 -17.02 -17.75 33.16
N GLN A 11 -16.73 -16.76 34.02
CA GLN A 11 -16.71 -15.34 33.65
C GLN A 11 -15.54 -15.01 32.72
N LEU A 12 -14.35 -15.54 32.98
CA LEU A 12 -13.18 -15.37 32.10
C LEU A 12 -13.43 -15.98 30.72
N SER A 13 -13.99 -17.18 30.65
CA SER A 13 -14.38 -17.82 29.38
C SER A 13 -15.39 -16.98 28.60
N ARG A 14 -16.34 -16.37 29.30
CA ARG A 14 -17.35 -15.47 28.72
C ARG A 14 -16.73 -14.18 28.19
N LEU A 15 -15.79 -13.60 28.93
CA LEU A 15 -15.06 -12.39 28.54
C LEU A 15 -14.20 -12.64 27.30
N VAL A 16 -13.43 -13.74 27.27
CA VAL A 16 -12.61 -14.11 26.11
C VAL A 16 -13.46 -14.29 24.86
N ARG A 17 -14.62 -14.95 24.97
CA ARG A 17 -15.55 -15.09 23.84
C ARG A 17 -16.09 -13.75 23.34
N LEU A 18 -16.38 -12.82 24.26
CA LEU A 18 -16.80 -11.45 23.93
C LEU A 18 -15.68 -10.67 23.22
N GLU A 19 -14.46 -10.73 23.73
CA GLU A 19 -13.32 -10.02 23.14
C GLU A 19 -12.98 -10.54 21.74
N VAL A 20 -13.03 -11.86 21.55
CA VAL A 20 -12.88 -12.48 20.22
C VAL A 20 -14.01 -12.06 19.29
N GLY A 21 -15.25 -12.00 19.78
CA GLY A 21 -16.41 -11.51 19.02
C GLY A 21 -16.28 -10.03 18.62
N LEU A 22 -15.80 -9.20 19.53
CA LEU A 22 -15.55 -7.78 19.30
C LEU A 22 -14.43 -7.59 18.27
N ALA A 23 -13.29 -8.28 18.45
CA ALA A 23 -12.16 -8.23 17.53
C ALA A 23 -12.55 -8.70 16.13
N THR A 24 -13.35 -9.78 16.01
CA THR A 24 -13.85 -10.23 14.71
C THR A 24 -14.79 -9.23 14.06
N ALA A 25 -15.67 -8.57 14.82
CA ALA A 25 -16.52 -7.51 14.30
C ALA A 25 -15.70 -6.30 13.81
N GLU A 26 -14.70 -5.86 14.57
CA GLU A 26 -13.83 -4.75 14.21
C GLU A 26 -12.98 -5.07 12.97
N LEU A 27 -12.44 -6.29 12.88
CA LEU A 27 -11.70 -6.76 11.70
C LEU A 27 -12.61 -6.83 10.46
N ALA A 28 -13.85 -7.31 10.61
CA ALA A 28 -14.80 -7.35 9.49
C ALA A 28 -15.14 -5.94 9.00
N GLU A 29 -15.33 -4.98 9.92
CA GLU A 29 -15.62 -3.60 9.55
C GLU A 29 -14.41 -2.89 8.92
N LYS A 30 -13.20 -3.07 9.48
CA LYS A 30 -11.95 -2.61 8.86
C LYS A 30 -11.75 -3.21 7.47
N GLY A 31 -11.96 -4.52 7.34
CA GLY A 31 -11.86 -5.24 6.07
C GLY A 31 -12.86 -4.73 5.03
N ARG A 32 -14.10 -4.46 5.43
CA ARG A 32 -15.13 -3.91 4.53
C ARG A 32 -14.83 -2.48 4.10
N ARG A 33 -14.31 -1.62 4.99
CA ARG A 33 -13.88 -0.25 4.64
C ARG A 33 -12.67 -0.29 3.72
N ALA A 34 -11.66 -1.09 4.03
CA ALA A 34 -10.49 -1.30 3.19
C ALA A 34 -10.85 -1.88 1.83
N GLY A 35 -11.75 -2.87 1.78
CA GLY A 35 -12.22 -3.49 0.54
C GLY A 35 -13.02 -2.53 -0.34
N ARG A 36 -13.88 -1.69 0.25
CA ARG A 36 -14.63 -0.67 -0.52
C ARG A 36 -13.70 0.43 -1.04
N GLY A 37 -12.77 0.90 -0.21
CA GLY A 37 -11.77 1.89 -0.62
C GLY A 37 -10.84 1.37 -1.71
N GLY A 38 -10.29 0.16 -1.52
CA GLY A 38 -9.45 -0.52 -2.49
C GLY A 38 -10.19 -0.82 -3.80
N GLY A 39 -11.45 -1.25 -3.72
CA GLY A 39 -12.29 -1.49 -4.89
C GLY A 39 -12.57 -0.22 -5.70
N LEU A 40 -12.88 0.90 -5.03
CA LEU A 40 -13.09 2.19 -5.70
C LEU A 40 -11.80 2.72 -6.34
N LEU A 41 -10.66 2.62 -5.65
CA LEU A 41 -9.36 3.00 -6.22
C LEU A 41 -8.98 2.11 -7.41
N GLY A 42 -9.24 0.81 -7.33
CA GLY A 42 -9.05 -0.11 -8.45
C GLY A 42 -9.91 0.26 -9.66
N ALA A 43 -11.20 0.54 -9.44
CA ALA A 43 -12.10 1.00 -10.49
C ALA A 43 -11.67 2.34 -11.10
N ALA A 44 -11.28 3.32 -10.28
CA ALA A 44 -10.76 4.59 -10.74
C ALA A 44 -9.49 4.40 -11.59
N GLY A 45 -8.58 3.53 -11.17
CA GLY A 45 -7.39 3.16 -11.93
C GLY A 45 -7.72 2.53 -13.29
N ALA A 46 -8.70 1.62 -13.33
CA ALA A 46 -9.16 1.00 -14.58
C ALA A 46 -9.78 2.01 -15.55
N VAL A 47 -10.62 2.92 -15.05
CA VAL A 47 -11.22 4.00 -15.86
C VAL A 47 -10.14 4.97 -16.36
N ALA A 48 -9.20 5.36 -15.50
CA ALA A 48 -8.09 6.22 -15.88
C ALA A 48 -7.22 5.56 -16.97
N TYR A 49 -6.93 4.27 -16.84
CA TYR A 49 -6.20 3.51 -17.85
C TYR A 49 -6.92 3.50 -19.21
N ALA A 50 -8.23 3.25 -19.23
CA ALA A 50 -9.03 3.35 -20.45
C ALA A 50 -8.99 4.77 -21.05
N GLY A 51 -9.04 5.81 -20.20
CA GLY A 51 -8.89 7.20 -20.60
C GLY A 51 -7.55 7.49 -21.29
N VAL A 52 -6.44 6.94 -20.78
CA VAL A 52 -5.11 7.06 -21.41
C VAL A 52 -5.08 6.43 -22.80
N LEU A 53 -5.72 5.26 -22.98
CA LEU A 53 -5.80 4.62 -24.30
C LEU A 53 -6.59 5.47 -25.31
N PHE A 54 -7.73 6.03 -24.90
CA PHE A 54 -8.51 6.93 -25.74
C PHE A 54 -7.77 8.23 -26.05
N LEU A 55 -7.04 8.78 -25.07
CA LEU A 55 -6.21 9.98 -25.27
C LEU A 55 -5.08 9.70 -26.25
N ALA A 56 -4.44 8.53 -26.19
CA ALA A 56 -3.44 8.10 -27.15
C ALA A 56 -4.00 8.04 -28.58
N GLY A 57 -5.19 7.46 -28.75
CA GLY A 57 -5.90 7.44 -30.03
C GLY A 57 -6.24 8.83 -30.53
N THR A 58 -6.74 9.70 -29.65
CA THR A 58 -7.08 11.10 -29.97
C THR A 58 -5.84 11.89 -30.39
N ALA A 59 -4.74 11.76 -29.66
CA ALA A 59 -3.47 12.42 -29.99
C ALA A 59 -2.93 11.92 -31.33
N THR A 60 -3.01 10.61 -31.58
CA THR A 60 -2.59 10.01 -32.86
C THR A 60 -3.44 10.54 -34.01
N ALA A 61 -4.76 10.60 -33.85
CA ALA A 61 -5.68 11.15 -34.84
C ALA A 61 -5.39 12.63 -35.12
N ALA A 62 -5.18 13.44 -34.07
CA ALA A 62 -4.84 14.85 -34.22
C ALA A 62 -3.51 15.07 -34.95
N LEU A 63 -2.46 14.33 -34.60
CA LEU A 63 -1.16 14.40 -35.27
C LEU A 63 -1.21 13.86 -36.70
N SER A 64 -2.11 12.92 -36.99
CA SER A 64 -2.28 12.39 -38.34
C SER A 64 -2.85 13.41 -39.34
N LEU A 65 -3.34 14.56 -38.87
CA LEU A 65 -3.76 15.67 -39.73
C LEU A 65 -2.57 16.34 -40.42
N THR A 66 -1.36 16.24 -39.85
CA THR A 66 -0.15 16.90 -40.35
C THR A 66 0.95 15.89 -40.74
N LEU A 67 0.89 14.66 -40.23
CA LEU A 67 1.89 13.61 -40.45
C LEU A 67 1.22 12.30 -40.91
N PRO A 68 1.96 11.39 -41.56
CA PRO A 68 1.47 10.03 -41.81
C PRO A 68 1.10 9.31 -40.49
N VAL A 69 0.03 8.51 -40.52
CA VAL A 69 -0.48 7.77 -39.35
C VAL A 69 0.60 6.98 -38.61
N TRP A 70 1.52 6.34 -39.33
CA TRP A 70 2.58 5.55 -38.71
C TRP A 70 3.55 6.42 -37.89
N ALA A 71 3.87 7.62 -38.37
CA ALA A 71 4.77 8.54 -37.69
C ALA A 71 4.09 9.15 -36.45
N ALA A 72 2.81 9.55 -36.59
CA ALA A 72 2.00 10.01 -35.46
C ALA A 72 1.91 8.96 -34.35
N ALA A 73 1.62 7.70 -34.71
CA ALA A 73 1.52 6.59 -33.75
C ALA A 73 2.85 6.33 -33.02
N LEU A 74 3.99 6.39 -33.74
CA LEU A 74 5.31 6.22 -33.14
C LEU A 74 5.63 7.33 -32.13
N ILE A 75 5.32 8.59 -32.45
CA ILE A 75 5.54 9.73 -31.55
C ILE A 75 4.73 9.56 -30.27
N VAL A 76 3.42 9.27 -30.39
CA VAL A 76 2.55 9.09 -29.22
C VAL A 76 3.02 7.91 -28.37
N THR A 77 3.41 6.80 -29.01
CA THR A 77 3.95 5.63 -28.32
C THR A 77 5.22 5.98 -27.54
N ALA A 78 6.16 6.68 -28.16
CA ALA A 78 7.40 7.09 -27.50
C ALA A 78 7.13 7.98 -26.26
N VAL A 79 6.21 8.93 -26.37
CA VAL A 79 5.80 9.80 -25.25
C VAL A 79 5.18 8.99 -24.12
N LEU A 80 4.29 8.04 -24.42
CA LEU A 80 3.68 7.19 -23.40
C LEU A 80 4.70 6.29 -22.70
N PHE A 81 5.64 5.71 -23.43
CA PHE A 81 6.72 4.90 -22.84
C PHE A 81 7.66 5.73 -21.97
N ALA A 82 7.97 6.96 -22.37
CA ALA A 82 8.74 7.89 -21.54
C ALA A 82 8.00 8.22 -20.25
N ALA A 83 6.70 8.56 -20.33
CA ALA A 83 5.87 8.81 -19.16
C ALA A 83 5.77 7.58 -18.24
N ALA A 84 5.59 6.39 -18.81
CA ALA A 84 5.58 5.13 -18.07
C ALA A 84 6.92 4.86 -17.36
N GLY A 85 8.04 5.15 -18.02
CA GLY A 85 9.37 5.05 -17.43
C GLY A 85 9.54 5.96 -16.20
N VAL A 86 9.10 7.22 -16.31
CA VAL A 86 9.14 8.19 -15.20
C VAL A 86 8.24 7.73 -14.05
N LEU A 87 7.01 7.32 -14.33
CA LEU A 87 6.08 6.82 -13.32
C LEU A 87 6.61 5.56 -12.63
N ALA A 88 7.22 4.64 -13.39
CA ALA A 88 7.82 3.43 -12.84
C ALA A 88 9.06 3.74 -11.96
N ALA A 89 9.84 4.75 -12.31
CA ALA A 89 10.96 5.21 -11.49
C ALA A 89 10.47 5.87 -10.19
N ALA A 90 9.50 6.78 -10.28
CA ALA A 90 8.90 7.45 -9.12
C ALA A 90 8.17 6.46 -8.20
N GLY A 91 7.44 5.49 -8.77
CA GLY A 91 6.81 4.42 -8.00
C GLY A 91 7.83 3.55 -7.27
N ARG A 92 8.93 3.17 -7.92
CA ARG A 92 10.03 2.45 -7.26
C ARG A 92 10.68 3.26 -6.15
N ALA A 93 10.87 4.56 -6.33
CA ALA A 93 11.42 5.43 -5.29
C ALA A 93 10.50 5.44 -4.05
N GLN A 94 9.21 5.70 -4.25
CA GLN A 94 8.25 5.71 -3.14
C GLN A 94 8.13 4.35 -2.44
N LEU A 95 8.19 3.23 -3.17
CA LEU A 95 8.19 1.90 -2.56
C LEU A 95 9.46 1.61 -1.78
N ARG A 96 10.61 2.15 -2.19
CA ARG A 96 11.86 2.04 -1.42
C ARG A 96 11.78 2.86 -0.13
N ASP A 97 11.19 4.05 -0.18
CA ASP A 97 11.07 4.94 0.98
C ASP A 97 9.98 4.48 1.96
N ALA A 98 8.95 3.79 1.47
CA ALA A 98 7.89 3.20 2.29
C ALA A 98 8.19 1.77 2.77
N ALA A 99 9.30 1.17 2.32
CA ALA A 99 9.71 -0.13 2.81
C ALA A 99 10.13 0.00 4.29
N PRO A 100 9.66 -0.88 5.19
CA PRO A 100 10.19 -0.92 6.56
C PRO A 100 11.71 -1.13 6.49
N PRO A 101 12.48 -0.54 7.43
CA PRO A 101 13.93 -0.63 7.42
C PRO A 101 14.34 -2.09 7.27
N THR A 102 15.31 -2.34 6.39
CA THR A 102 15.78 -3.71 6.19
C THR A 102 16.26 -4.28 7.54
N PRO A 103 16.19 -5.60 7.78
CA PRO A 103 16.63 -6.18 9.04
C PRO A 103 18.06 -5.79 9.42
N ALA A 104 18.93 -5.53 8.44
CA ALA A 104 20.28 -5.02 8.65
C ALA A 104 20.32 -3.59 9.22
N GLU A 105 19.45 -2.69 8.75
CA GLU A 105 19.33 -1.31 9.26
C GLU A 105 18.67 -1.28 10.64
N ALA A 106 17.65 -2.12 10.87
CA ALA A 106 17.00 -2.25 12.17
C ALA A 106 17.95 -2.85 13.24
N LEU A 107 18.80 -3.82 12.86
CA LEU A 107 19.84 -4.34 13.75
C LEU A 107 20.94 -3.29 14.02
N GLY A 108 21.25 -2.45 13.02
CA GLY A 108 22.18 -1.33 13.16
C GLY A 108 21.67 -0.28 14.14
N SER A 109 20.41 0.16 14.02
CA SER A 109 19.82 1.16 14.92
C SER A 109 19.75 0.66 16.36
N VAL A 110 19.36 -0.60 16.57
CA VAL A 110 19.35 -1.22 17.91
C VAL A 110 20.76 -1.30 18.50
N ARG A 111 21.79 -1.55 17.67
CA ARG A 111 23.18 -1.59 18.13
C ARG A 111 23.66 -0.21 18.57
N THR A 112 23.33 0.82 17.79
CA THR A 112 23.62 2.23 18.12
C THR A 112 22.92 2.65 19.41
N ASP A 113 21.64 2.31 19.57
CA ASP A 113 20.87 2.62 20.78
C ASP A 113 21.47 1.94 22.03
N VAL A 114 21.95 0.70 21.89
CA VAL A 114 22.63 -0.03 22.98
C VAL A 114 23.99 0.60 23.33
N GLU A 115 24.72 1.09 22.32
CA GLU A 115 26.02 1.76 22.52
C GLU A 115 25.86 3.10 23.22
N GLU A 116 24.84 3.88 22.85
CA GLU A 116 24.51 5.15 23.50
C GLU A 116 24.06 4.96 24.96
N ILE A 117 23.26 3.92 25.23
CA ILE A 117 22.84 3.57 26.61
C ILE A 117 24.06 3.12 27.44
N LYS A 118 24.97 2.35 26.86
CA LYS A 118 26.23 1.93 27.54
C LYS A 118 27.11 3.13 27.87
N GLU A 119 27.25 4.08 26.95
CA GLU A 119 28.07 5.28 27.16
C GLU A 119 27.47 6.18 28.25
N ARG A 120 26.14 6.30 28.30
CA ARG A 120 25.43 7.04 29.37
C ARG A 120 25.48 6.35 30.73
N ALA A 121 25.57 5.03 30.78
CA ALA A 121 25.68 4.25 32.03
C ALA A 121 27.11 4.20 32.59
N HIS A 122 28.12 4.63 31.82
CA HIS A 122 29.53 4.64 32.23
C HIS A 122 30.03 6.04 32.64
N ARG A 123 29.17 7.08 32.60
CA ARG A 123 29.45 8.41 33.16
C ARG A 123 28.85 8.58 34.54
#